data_AF-A0A3S5CPJ8-F1
#
_entry.id   AF-A0A3S5CPJ8-F1
#
_cell.length_a   1.000
_cell.length_b   1.000
_cell.length_c   1.000
_cell.angle_alpha   90.00
_cell.angle_beta   90.00
_cell.angle_gamma   90.00
#
_symmetry.space_group_name_H-M   'P 1'
#
loop_
_entity.id
_entity.type
_entity.pdbx_description
1 polymer ?
#
loop_
_entity_poly.entity_id
_entity_poly.type
_entity_poly.pdbx_seq_one_letter_code
_entity_poly.pdbx_strand_id
1 'polypeptide(L)'
;MIRFPLPTPLLSASIESAERRLFALSALDRKTHAGKELFVISPAGEWMSRLPVAVRHARMLLFANQVGLMPYAVILVAALSVPDLLLPTPNLHSLESDALILEGNNDKLSEVLSGIEKERVNFQNQFIKNINGFVAYFYISDYQPE
;
A
#
# COMPACT_ATOMS: atom_id res chain seq x y z
N MET A 1 -19.99 18.38 14.56
CA MET A 1 -20.94 17.64 15.43
C MET A 1 -20.72 16.15 15.20
N ILE A 2 -20.29 15.40 16.22
CA ILE A 2 -20.06 13.96 16.12
C ILE A 2 -21.42 13.27 16.22
N ARG A 3 -21.91 12.76 15.09
CA ARG A 3 -23.22 12.09 14.97
C ARG A 3 -23.12 10.56 15.05
N PHE A 4 -21.90 10.03 15.11
CA PHE A 4 -21.64 8.60 15.15
C PHE A 4 -21.39 8.14 16.61
N PRO A 5 -22.13 7.15 17.11
CA PRO A 5 -22.02 6.70 18.50
C PRO A 5 -20.79 5.82 18.69
N LEU A 6 -19.63 6.45 18.87
CA LEU A 6 -18.40 5.73 19.22
C LEU A 6 -18.42 5.30 20.70
N PRO A 7 -17.87 4.12 21.05
CA PRO A 7 -17.72 3.72 22.45
C PRO A 7 -16.83 4.68 23.24
N THR A 8 -15.86 5.32 22.57
CA THR A 8 -15.02 6.38 23.13
C THR A 8 -15.01 7.56 22.14
N PRO A 9 -15.32 8.79 22.57
CA PRO A 9 -15.32 9.94 21.68
C PRO A 9 -13.89 10.24 21.20
N LEU A 10 -13.74 10.48 19.90
CA LEU A 10 -12.47 10.92 19.32
C LEU A 10 -12.25 12.41 19.57
N LEU A 11 -10.98 12.82 19.59
CA LEU A 11 -10.60 14.23 19.66
C LEU A 11 -11.05 14.98 18.40
N SER A 12 -11.61 16.18 18.58
CA SER A 12 -12.07 17.04 17.47
C SER A 12 -10.98 17.33 16.43
N ALA A 13 -9.76 17.60 16.88
CA ALA A 13 -8.61 17.84 16.01
C ALA A 13 -8.28 16.64 15.10
N SER A 14 -8.49 15.41 15.58
CA SER A 14 -8.28 14.20 14.76
C SER A 14 -9.30 14.13 13.62
N ILE A 15 -10.57 14.44 13.91
CA ILE A 15 -11.66 14.46 12.92
C ILE A 15 -11.38 15.52 11.86
N GLU A 16 -11.06 16.75 12.27
CA GLU A 16 -10.72 17.84 11.35
C GLU A 16 -9.51 17.48 10.47
N SER A 17 -8.48 16.86 11.06
CA SER A 17 -7.30 16.42 10.30
C SER A 17 -7.66 15.34 9.26
N ALA A 18 -8.59 14.44 9.59
CA ALA A 18 -9.05 13.40 8.69
C ALA A 18 -9.89 13.99 7.56
N GLU A 19 -10.83 14.89 7.85
CA GLU A 19 -11.62 15.60 6.85
C GLU A 19 -10.73 16.36 5.87
N ARG A 20 -9.76 17.13 6.37
CA ARG A 20 -8.80 17.86 5.53
C ARG A 20 -7.98 16.91 4.65
N ARG A 21 -7.55 15.77 5.18
CA ARG A 21 -6.79 14.78 4.42
C ARG A 21 -7.63 14.13 3.33
N LEU A 22 -8.88 13.78 3.62
CA LEU A 22 -9.81 13.19 2.66
C LEU A 22 -10.21 14.19 1.57
N PHE A 23 -10.39 15.46 1.92
CA PHE A 23 -10.61 16.54 0.95
C PHE A 23 -9.39 16.73 0.04
N ALA A 24 -8.17 16.76 0.61
CA ALA A 24 -6.92 16.88 -0.17
C ALA A 24 -6.70 15.70 -1.14
N LEU A 25 -7.20 14.51 -0.81
CA LEU A 25 -7.14 13.33 -1.68
C LEU A 25 -8.30 13.26 -2.70
N SER A 26 -9.17 14.26 -2.75
CA SER A 26 -10.41 14.26 -3.56
C SER A 26 -11.35 13.09 -3.23
N ALA A 27 -11.31 12.58 -2.00
CA ALA A 27 -12.25 11.57 -1.52
C ALA A 27 -13.59 12.20 -1.10
N LEU A 28 -13.57 13.49 -0.75
CA LEU A 28 -14.72 14.25 -0.29
C LEU A 28 -14.91 15.50 -1.16
N ASP A 29 -16.17 15.79 -1.46
CA ASP A 29 -16.63 17.02 -2.10
C ASP A 29 -17.36 17.89 -1.08
N ARG A 30 -17.12 19.20 -1.17
CA ARG A 30 -17.85 20.19 -0.36
C ARG A 30 -19.14 20.56 -1.08
N LYS A 31 -20.28 20.26 -0.48
CA LYS A 31 -21.61 20.65 -1.00
C LYS A 31 -22.34 21.49 0.04
N THR A 32 -23.04 22.52 -0.42
CA THR A 32 -23.94 23.30 0.42
C THR A 32 -25.33 22.70 0.32
N HIS A 33 -25.91 22.29 1.44
CA HIS A 33 -27.29 21.83 1.50
C HIS A 33 -28.01 22.57 2.61
N ALA A 34 -29.13 23.20 2.29
CA ALA A 34 -29.94 23.98 3.25
C ALA A 34 -29.11 25.01 4.05
N GLY A 35 -28.19 25.72 3.38
CA GLY A 35 -27.36 26.76 3.99
C GLY A 35 -26.24 26.27 4.90
N LYS A 36 -26.00 24.95 4.99
CA LYS A 36 -24.88 24.36 5.74
C LYS A 36 -23.88 23.70 4.78
N GLU A 37 -22.60 23.91 5.03
CA GLU A 37 -21.54 23.16 4.35
C GLU A 37 -21.50 21.73 4.89
N LEU A 38 -21.65 20.76 3.98
CA LEU A 38 -21.55 19.34 4.26
C LEU A 38 -20.49 18.74 3.35
N PHE A 39 -19.72 17.81 3.90
CA PHE A 39 -18.83 16.97 3.12
C PHE A 39 -19.60 15.74 2.65
N VAL A 40 -19.58 15.49 1.34
CA VAL A 40 -20.20 14.34 0.71
C VAL A 40 -19.11 13.50 0.06
N ILE A 41 -19.26 12.18 0.09
CA ILE A 41 -18.32 11.26 -0.56
C ILE A 41 -18.33 11.51 -2.07
N SER A 42 -17.15 11.70 -2.65
CA SER A 42 -16.95 11.83 -4.10
C SER A 42 -16.97 10.46 -4.78
N PRO A 43 -17.23 10.32 -6.09
CA PRO A 43 -17.13 9.03 -6.79
C PRO A 43 -15.76 8.35 -6.63
N ALA A 44 -14.68 9.15 -6.62
CA ALA A 44 -13.34 8.67 -6.31
C ALA A 44 -13.24 8.14 -4.86
N GLY A 45 -13.88 8.82 -3.92
CA GLY A 45 -13.98 8.41 -2.52
C GLY A 45 -14.74 7.10 -2.33
N GLU A 46 -15.82 6.90 -3.09
CA GLU A 46 -16.58 5.64 -3.09
C GLU A 46 -15.75 4.47 -3.64
N TRP A 47 -14.98 4.70 -4.70
CA TRP A 47 -14.07 3.68 -5.20
C TRP A 47 -12.98 3.36 -4.17
N MET A 48 -12.39 4.38 -3.54
CA MET A 48 -11.34 4.19 -2.53
C MET A 48 -11.85 3.49 -1.26
N SER A 49 -13.11 3.69 -0.87
CA SER A 49 -13.70 3.08 0.34
C SER A 49 -13.92 1.57 0.22
N ARG A 50 -13.92 1.03 -1.00
CA ARG A 50 -14.03 -0.42 -1.26
C ARG A 50 -12.74 -1.19 -0.97
N LEU A 51 -11.61 -0.49 -0.87
CA LEU A 51 -10.31 -1.14 -0.71
C LEU A 51 -9.89 -1.25 0.76
N PRO A 52 -9.36 -2.40 1.21
CA PRO A 52 -8.89 -2.60 2.58
C PRO A 52 -7.47 -2.04 2.80
N VAL A 53 -7.20 -0.82 2.35
CA VAL A 53 -5.90 -0.15 2.47
C VAL A 53 -6.07 1.29 2.95
N ALA A 54 -4.99 1.92 3.40
CA ALA A 54 -5.02 3.34 3.72
C ALA A 54 -5.46 4.17 2.50
N VAL A 55 -6.28 5.21 2.71
CA VAL A 55 -6.86 6.03 1.62
C VAL A 55 -5.79 6.62 0.68
N ARG A 56 -4.59 6.94 1.21
CA ARG A 56 -3.44 7.38 0.39
C ARG A 56 -2.99 6.32 -0.61
N HIS A 57 -2.97 5.05 -0.22
CA HIS A 57 -2.59 3.93 -1.08
C HIS A 57 -3.73 3.59 -2.05
N ALA A 58 -4.98 3.67 -1.61
CA ALA A 58 -6.14 3.58 -2.49
C ALA A 58 -6.07 4.63 -3.61
N ARG A 59 -5.66 5.87 -3.28
CA ARG A 59 -5.47 6.92 -4.30
C ARG A 59 -4.38 6.58 -5.32
N MET A 60 -3.29 5.95 -4.88
CA MET A 60 -2.24 5.46 -5.78
C MET A 60 -2.78 4.39 -6.74
N LEU A 61 -3.57 3.44 -6.22
CA LEU A 61 -4.20 2.40 -7.04
C LEU A 61 -5.22 2.99 -8.03
N LEU A 62 -6.00 3.99 -7.61
CA LEU A 62 -6.96 4.68 -8.48
C LEU A 62 -6.26 5.31 -9.70
N PHE A 63 -5.12 5.99 -9.48
CA PHE A 63 -4.34 6.57 -10.58
C PHE A 63 -3.66 5.51 -11.44
N ALA A 64 -3.13 4.46 -10.82
CA ALA A 64 -2.50 3.37 -11.57
C ALA A 64 -3.49 2.63 -12.48
N ASN A 65 -4.76 2.53 -12.06
CA ASN A 65 -5.84 1.99 -12.89
C ASN A 65 -6.06 2.82 -14.16
N GLN A 66 -6.00 4.15 -14.06
CA GLN A 66 -6.24 5.04 -15.20
C GLN A 66 -5.13 4.96 -16.28
N VAL A 67 -3.88 4.68 -15.87
CA VAL A 67 -2.70 4.70 -16.76
C VAL A 67 -2.25 3.26 -17.15
N GLY A 68 -2.94 2.22 -16.68
CA GLY A 68 -2.59 0.83 -16.97
C GLY A 68 -1.34 0.32 -16.22
N LEU A 69 -0.95 0.98 -15.12
CA LEU A 69 0.22 0.62 -14.29
C LEU A 69 -0.17 -0.14 -13.01
N MET A 70 -1.36 -0.75 -13.00
CA MET A 70 -1.91 -1.45 -11.86
C MET A 70 -0.98 -2.53 -11.25
N PRO A 71 -0.33 -3.44 -12.01
CA PRO A 71 0.48 -4.49 -11.39
C PRO A 71 1.67 -3.93 -10.59
N TYR A 72 2.32 -2.87 -11.08
CA TYR A 72 3.42 -2.22 -10.37
C TYR A 72 2.94 -1.47 -9.12
N ALA A 73 1.81 -0.78 -9.24
CA ALA A 73 1.24 -0.04 -8.12
C ALA A 73 0.78 -0.98 -6.99
N VAL A 74 0.26 -2.16 -7.32
CA VAL A 74 -0.10 -3.19 -6.32
C VAL A 74 1.14 -3.67 -5.57
N ILE A 75 2.23 -3.98 -6.27
CA ILE A 75 3.49 -4.40 -5.64
C ILE A 75 4.02 -3.30 -4.71
N LEU A 76 4.03 -2.04 -5.18
CA LEU A 76 4.49 -0.90 -4.40
C LEU A 76 3.62 -0.67 -3.16
N VAL A 77 2.30 -0.70 -3.30
CA VAL A 77 1.37 -0.51 -2.19
C VAL A 77 1.46 -1.66 -1.19
N ALA A 78 1.63 -2.89 -1.64
CA ALA A 78 1.83 -4.04 -0.77
C ALA A 78 3.12 -3.88 0.06
N ALA A 79 4.23 -3.52 -0.60
CA ALA A 79 5.50 -3.26 0.07
C ALA A 79 5.41 -2.12 1.09
N LEU A 80 4.71 -1.03 0.79
CA LEU A 80 4.54 0.13 1.68
C LEU A 80 3.51 -0.09 2.80
N SER A 81 2.67 -1.12 2.70
CA SER A 81 1.63 -1.39 3.71
C SER A 81 2.16 -2.27 4.85
N VAL A 82 3.24 -3.02 4.61
CA VAL A 82 3.88 -3.86 5.62
C VAL A 82 5.01 -3.06 6.28
N PRO A 83 5.00 -2.86 7.61
CA PRO A 83 6.14 -2.29 8.31
C PRO A 83 7.34 -3.26 8.25
N ASP A 84 8.56 -2.70 8.20
CA ASP A 84 9.82 -3.45 8.25
C ASP A 84 9.96 -4.56 7.20
N LEU A 85 9.69 -4.22 5.94
CA LEU A 85 9.86 -5.13 4.81
C LEU A 85 11.33 -5.54 4.58
N LEU A 86 12.26 -4.63 4.88
CA LEU A 86 13.69 -4.85 4.66
C LEU A 86 14.34 -5.31 5.97
N LEU A 87 15.15 -6.36 5.88
CA LEU A 87 15.99 -6.75 7.00
C LEU A 87 16.93 -5.57 7.34
N PRO A 88 17.09 -5.22 8.64
CA PRO A 88 18.08 -4.25 9.05
C PRO A 88 19.43 -4.68 8.47
N THR A 89 20.01 -3.87 7.60
CA THR A 89 21.38 -4.10 7.19
C THR A 89 22.22 -3.91 8.45
N PRO A 90 22.99 -4.91 8.90
CA PRO A 90 23.96 -4.69 9.97
C PRO A 90 24.77 -3.44 9.60
N ASN A 91 24.92 -2.52 10.56
CA ASN A 91 25.73 -1.32 10.38
C ASN A 91 27.07 -1.74 9.75
N LEU A 92 27.62 -0.97 8.83
CA LEU A 92 28.90 -1.32 8.21
C LEU A 92 29.98 -1.61 9.28
N HIS A 93 29.89 -0.93 10.43
CA HIS A 93 30.71 -1.19 11.61
C HIS A 93 30.42 -2.52 12.34
N SER A 94 29.16 -2.99 12.39
CA SER A 94 28.86 -4.32 12.92
C SER A 94 29.24 -5.42 11.94
N LEU A 95 29.21 -5.16 10.62
CA LEU A 95 29.75 -6.06 9.61
C LEU A 95 31.26 -6.19 9.70
N GLU A 96 32.00 -5.11 9.96
CA GLU A 96 33.45 -5.19 10.22
C GLU A 96 33.74 -6.02 11.48
N SER A 97 32.92 -5.83 12.53
CA SER A 97 33.04 -6.57 13.79
C SER A 97 32.71 -8.06 13.63
N ASP A 98 31.63 -8.37 12.90
CA ASP A 98 31.16 -9.73 12.65
C ASP A 98 31.99 -10.44 11.57
N ALA A 99 32.50 -9.72 10.56
CA ALA A 99 33.40 -10.27 9.54
C ALA A 99 34.77 -10.62 10.12
N LEU A 100 35.27 -9.86 11.10
CA LEU A 100 36.46 -10.23 11.87
C LEU A 100 36.22 -11.46 12.78
N ILE A 101 34.98 -11.69 13.23
CA ILE A 101 34.61 -12.91 13.99
C ILE A 101 34.35 -14.10 13.03
N LEU A 102 33.99 -13.84 11.76
CA LEU A 102 33.59 -14.85 10.76
C LEU A 102 34.64 -15.12 9.67
N GLU A 103 35.79 -14.46 9.68
CA GLU A 103 36.92 -14.74 8.78
C GLU A 103 37.38 -16.22 8.85
N GLY A 104 36.97 -16.95 9.89
CA GLY A 104 37.16 -18.40 10.03
C GLY A 104 36.00 -19.31 9.63
N ASN A 105 34.85 -18.80 9.16
CA ASN A 105 33.64 -19.63 8.94
C ASN A 105 32.87 -19.26 7.66
N ASN A 106 33.58 -19.24 6.54
CA ASN A 106 33.06 -18.94 5.19
C ASN A 106 31.86 -19.82 4.79
N ASP A 107 31.78 -21.04 5.33
CA ASP A 107 30.73 -22.02 5.03
C ASP A 107 29.35 -21.52 5.52
N LYS A 108 29.27 -20.97 6.73
CA LYS A 108 28.00 -20.47 7.30
C LYS A 108 27.49 -19.21 6.61
N LEU A 109 28.39 -18.33 6.18
CA LEU A 109 28.03 -17.13 5.43
C LEU A 109 27.47 -17.48 4.05
N SER A 110 28.07 -18.46 3.36
CA SER A 110 27.58 -18.94 2.07
C SER A 110 26.20 -19.60 2.17
N GLU A 111 25.95 -20.33 3.27
CA GLU A 111 24.67 -20.98 3.53
C GLU A 111 23.56 -19.97 3.75
N VAL A 112 23.80 -18.94 4.58
CA VAL A 112 22.84 -17.85 4.85
C VAL A 112 22.52 -17.07 3.57
N LEU A 113 23.53 -16.71 2.77
CA LEU A 113 23.32 -16.00 1.50
C LEU A 113 22.52 -16.86 0.49
N SER A 114 22.80 -18.17 0.43
CA SER A 114 22.03 -19.09 -0.41
C SER A 114 20.58 -19.26 0.05
N GLY A 115 20.33 -19.19 1.36
CA GLY A 115 18.99 -19.21 1.94
C GLY A 115 18.19 -17.97 1.55
N ILE A 116 18.79 -16.79 1.69
CA ILE A 116 18.20 -15.51 1.29
C ILE A 116 17.90 -15.48 -0.22
N GLU A 117 18.80 -15.99 -1.06
CA GLU A 117 18.59 -16.02 -2.51
C GLU A 117 17.44 -16.98 -2.91
N LYS A 118 17.32 -18.12 -2.23
CA LYS A 118 16.18 -19.04 -2.42
C LYS A 118 14.86 -18.39 -2.00
N GLU A 119 14.83 -17.68 -0.88
CA GLU A 119 13.64 -16.94 -0.45
C GLU A 119 13.29 -15.83 -1.44
N ARG A 120 14.28 -15.09 -1.95
CA ARG A 120 14.09 -14.09 -3.03
C ARG A 120 13.46 -14.69 -4.28
N VAL A 121 13.99 -15.81 -4.77
CA VAL A 121 13.49 -16.49 -5.97
C VAL A 121 12.08 -17.04 -5.72
N ASN A 122 11.81 -17.56 -4.52
CA ASN A 122 10.48 -18.07 -4.16
C ASN A 122 9.43 -16.95 -4.13
N PHE A 123 9.77 -15.79 -3.55
CA PHE A 123 8.92 -14.61 -3.55
C PHE A 123 8.64 -14.12 -4.98
N GLN A 124 9.68 -13.99 -5.82
CA GLN A 124 9.49 -13.61 -7.23
C GLN A 124 8.57 -14.57 -7.98
N ASN A 125 8.72 -15.88 -7.75
CA ASN A 125 7.87 -16.89 -8.38
C ASN A 125 6.42 -16.82 -7.90
N GLN A 126 6.18 -16.49 -6.62
CA GLN A 126 4.85 -16.38 -6.05
C GLN A 126 4.08 -15.15 -6.56
N PHE A 127 4.75 -14.01 -6.73
CA PHE A 127 4.08 -12.73 -7.03
C PHE A 127 4.17 -12.29 -8.50
N ILE A 128 5.20 -12.68 -9.27
CA ILE A 128 5.43 -12.16 -10.63
C ILE A 128 4.86 -13.10 -11.71
N LYS A 129 4.81 -14.41 -11.48
CA LYS A 129 4.41 -15.39 -12.52
C LYS A 129 2.92 -15.35 -12.89
N ASN A 130 2.08 -14.64 -12.15
CA ASN A 130 0.64 -14.58 -12.40
C ASN A 130 0.09 -13.21 -12.86
N ILE A 131 0.97 -12.32 -13.31
CA ILE A 131 0.55 -11.00 -13.81
C ILE A 131 -0.30 -11.13 -15.09
N ASN A 132 0.03 -12.10 -15.97
CA ASN A 132 -0.70 -12.31 -17.23
C ASN A 132 -2.14 -12.83 -17.02
N GLY A 133 -2.40 -13.57 -15.94
CA GLY A 133 -3.75 -14.03 -15.60
C GLY A 133 -4.60 -12.92 -14.96
N PHE A 134 -4.00 -12.12 -14.07
CA PHE A 134 -4.69 -11.02 -13.39
C PHE A 134 -5.08 -9.87 -14.34
N VAL A 135 -4.22 -9.53 -15.31
CA VAL A 135 -4.49 -8.50 -16.32
C VAL A 135 -5.65 -8.90 -17.25
N ALA A 136 -5.81 -10.19 -17.55
CA ALA A 136 -6.89 -10.69 -18.41
C ALA A 136 -8.28 -10.53 -17.77
N TYR A 137 -8.42 -10.73 -16.46
CA TYR A 137 -9.72 -10.57 -15.79
C TYR A 137 -10.20 -9.12 -15.69
N PHE A 138 -9.27 -8.16 -15.60
CA PHE A 138 -9.63 -6.74 -15.59
C PHE A 138 -9.95 -6.21 -16.99
N TYR A 139 -9.28 -6.70 -18.05
CA TYR A 139 -9.57 -6.27 -19.42
C TYR A 139 -10.88 -6.83 -20.01
N ILE A 140 -11.35 -7.99 -19.54
CA ILE A 140 -12.57 -8.63 -20.08
C ILE A 140 -13.86 -7.94 -19.56
N SER A 141 -13.80 -7.20 -18.45
CA SER A 141 -14.99 -6.55 -17.88
C SER A 141 -15.37 -5.22 -18.56
N ASP A 142 -14.49 -4.64 -19.38
CA ASP A 142 -14.68 -3.32 -20.01
C ASP A 142 -15.10 -3.39 -21.49
N TYR A 143 -15.39 -4.59 -22.03
CA TYR A 143 -15.85 -4.75 -23.41
C TYR A 143 -17.37 -5.04 -23.47
N GLN A 144 -18.17 -3.99 -23.63
CA GLN A 144 -19.53 -4.07 -24.16
C GLN A 144 -19.49 -3.72 -25.65
N PRO A 145 -19.81 -4.65 -26.57
CA PRO A 145 -19.89 -4.33 -27.99
C PRO A 145 -21.21 -3.59 -28.29
N GLU A 146 -21.11 -2.37 -28.85
CA GLU A 146 -22.16 -1.79 -29.72
C GLU A 146 -21.92 -2.18 -31.17
#